data_AF-A0A9X9LQA6-F1
#
_entry.id   AF-A0A9X9LQA6-F1
#
_cell.length_a   1.000
_cell.length_b   1.000
_cell.length_c   1.000
_cell.angle_alpha   90.00
_cell.angle_beta   90.00
_cell.angle_gamma   90.00
#
_symmetry.space_group_name_H-M   'P 1'
#
loop_
_entity.id
_entity.type
_entity.pdbx_description
1 polymer ?
#
loop_
_entity_poly.entity_id
_entity_poly.type
_entity_poly.pdbx_seq_one_letter_code
_entity_poly.pdbx_strand_id
1 'polypeptide(L)'
;MAEYVKAEKRIPRRREIGLSSEEIASFECSGYVMSGSRHHRMEAVRLRKENQIYGADEKRALAPFNQEERRKRANEILASFREMVYRKTKGKR
;
A
#
# COMPACT_ATOMS: atom_id res chain seq x y z
N MET A 1 -1.82 12.15 -3.81
CA MET A 1 -0.70 11.19 -3.62
C MET A 1 -0.97 9.91 -4.38
N ALA A 2 -2.13 9.27 -4.19
CA ALA A 2 -2.55 8.08 -4.96
C ALA A 2 -2.49 8.26 -6.50
N GLU A 3 -2.76 9.46 -7.02
CA GLU A 3 -2.63 9.76 -8.46
C GLU A 3 -1.18 9.77 -8.96
N TYR A 4 -0.24 10.31 -8.16
CA TYR A 4 1.18 10.32 -8.50
C TYR A 4 1.78 8.91 -8.47
N VAL A 5 1.32 8.08 -7.52
CA VAL A 5 1.70 6.66 -7.40
C VAL A 5 1.18 5.86 -8.59
N LYS A 6 -0.06 6.08 -9.04
CA LYS A 6 -0.61 5.43 -10.25
C LYS A 6 0.06 5.88 -11.55
N ALA A 7 0.57 7.10 -11.60
CA ALA A 7 1.21 7.67 -12.78
C ALA A 7 2.72 7.40 -12.85
N GLU A 8 3.27 6.58 -11.95
CA GLU A 8 4.73 6.37 -11.77
C GLU A 8 5.52 7.69 -11.64
N LYS A 9 4.84 8.78 -11.24
CA LYS A 9 5.44 10.09 -11.11
C LYS A 9 6.12 10.18 -9.74
N ARG A 10 7.31 10.79 -9.73
CA ARG A 10 8.03 11.11 -8.50
C ARG A 10 7.10 11.84 -7.52
N ILE A 11 7.11 11.36 -6.27
CA ILE A 11 6.38 11.98 -5.17
C ILE A 11 7.08 13.31 -4.78
N PRO A 12 6.38 14.46 -4.82
CA PRO A 12 6.97 15.74 -4.43
C PRO A 12 7.41 15.77 -2.97
N ARG A 13 8.60 16.33 -2.70
CA ARG A 13 9.10 16.55 -1.33
C ARG A 13 8.45 17.79 -0.70
N ARG A 14 8.55 17.96 0.63
CA ARG A 14 7.90 19.08 1.36
C ARG A 14 8.19 20.48 0.80
N ARG A 15 9.41 20.73 0.31
CA ARG A 15 9.80 22.00 -0.33
C ARG A 15 9.48 22.07 -1.82
N GLU A 16 9.04 20.96 -2.40
CA GLU A 16 8.61 20.82 -3.79
C GLU A 16 7.07 20.84 -3.88
N ILE A 17 6.36 21.05 -2.76
CA ILE A 17 4.90 21.21 -2.74
C ILE A 17 4.56 22.51 -3.47
N GLY A 18 3.92 22.37 -4.63
CA GLY A 18 3.59 23.49 -5.52
C GLY A 18 4.31 23.44 -6.86
N LEU A 19 5.30 22.56 -7.03
CA LEU A 19 5.90 22.24 -8.33
C LEU A 19 5.31 20.94 -8.88
N SER A 20 5.05 20.91 -10.18
CA SER A 20 4.72 19.68 -10.89
C SER A 20 5.94 18.77 -11.01
N SER A 21 5.71 17.47 -11.17
CA SER A 21 6.79 16.49 -11.36
C SER A 21 7.68 16.82 -12.57
N GLU A 22 7.11 17.45 -13.60
CA GLU A 22 7.81 17.84 -14.83
C GLU A 22 8.71 19.06 -14.60
N GLU A 23 8.26 20.04 -13.81
CA GLU A 23 9.09 21.17 -13.37
C GLU A 23 10.28 20.71 -12.52
N ILE A 24 10.06 19.76 -11.61
CA ILE A 24 11.14 19.22 -10.78
C ILE A 24 12.20 18.52 -11.65
N ALA A 25 11.79 17.71 -12.62
CA ALA A 25 12.71 17.01 -13.52
C ALA A 25 13.50 17.97 -14.41
N SER A 26 12.85 19.03 -14.90
CA SER A 26 13.51 20.06 -15.72
C SER A 26 14.51 20.89 -14.91
N PHE A 27 14.23 21.21 -13.64
CA PHE A 27 15.20 21.84 -12.76
C PHE A 27 16.41 20.94 -12.47
N GLU A 28 16.20 19.64 -12.23
CA GLU A 28 17.32 18.69 -12.03
C GLU A 28 18.18 18.54 -13.29
N CYS A 29 17.56 18.48 -14.48
CA CYS A 29 18.27 18.45 -15.76
C CYS A 29 19.10 19.72 -15.99
N SER A 30 18.58 20.88 -15.57
CA SER A 30 19.28 22.17 -15.63
C SER A 30 20.40 22.31 -14.59
N GLY A 31 20.65 21.29 -13.75
CA GLY A 31 21.71 21.27 -12.76
C GLY A 31 21.33 21.83 -11.38
N TYR A 32 20.06 22.17 -11.15
CA TYR A 32 19.58 22.55 -9.83
C TYR A 32 19.52 21.34 -8.91
N VAL A 33 20.05 21.49 -7.71
CA VAL A 33 20.04 20.44 -6.70
C VAL A 33 18.78 20.54 -5.86
N MET A 34 17.90 19.56 -6.02
CA MET A 34 16.71 19.46 -5.18
C MET A 34 17.06 19.14 -3.72
N SER A 35 16.19 19.57 -2.80
CA SER A 35 16.43 19.47 -1.35
C SER A 35 16.67 18.02 -0.93
N GLY A 36 17.88 17.73 -0.44
CA GLY A 36 18.27 16.39 0.06
C GLY A 36 18.91 15.47 -0.98
N SER A 37 19.08 15.90 -2.24
CA SER A 37 19.69 15.08 -3.30
C SER A 37 21.22 14.98 -3.21
N ARG A 38 21.90 15.89 -2.51
CA ARG A 38 23.38 15.88 -2.38
C ARG A 38 23.93 14.92 -1.32
N HIS A 39 23.11 14.46 -0.39
CA HIS A 39 23.56 13.66 0.74
C HIS A 39 23.07 12.21 0.60
N HIS A 40 23.98 11.27 0.36
CA HIS A 40 23.66 9.85 0.19
C HIS A 40 22.81 9.27 1.35
N ARG A 41 23.08 9.71 2.59
CA ARG A 41 22.26 9.31 3.76
C ARG A 41 20.82 9.81 3.66
N MET A 42 20.62 11.04 3.18
CA MET A 42 19.29 11.63 3.00
C MET A 42 18.54 10.96 1.86
N GLU A 43 19.26 10.60 0.80
CA GLU A 43 18.71 9.86 -0.35
C GLU A 43 18.23 8.47 0.05
N ALA A 44 19.01 7.73 0.85
CA ALA A 44 18.57 6.44 1.39
C ALA A 44 17.32 6.57 2.28
N VAL A 45 17.24 7.61 3.11
CA VAL A 45 16.05 7.91 3.91
C VAL A 45 14.85 8.27 3.03
N ARG A 46 15.07 9.00 1.94
CA ARG A 46 14.04 9.34 0.94
C ARG A 46 13.46 8.08 0.32
N LEU A 47 14.31 7.21 -0.25
CA LEU A 47 13.89 5.96 -0.85
C LEU A 47 13.12 5.08 0.14
N ARG A 48 13.57 5.01 1.40
CA ARG A 48 12.84 4.28 2.45
C ARG A 48 11.46 4.86 2.69
N LYS A 49 11.30 6.18 2.70
CA LYS A 49 10.01 6.86 2.92
C LYS A 49 9.07 6.71 1.74
N GLU A 50 9.58 6.78 0.52
CA GLU A 50 8.83 6.48 -0.70
C GLU A 50 8.33 5.03 -0.66
N ASN A 51 9.20 4.07 -0.35
CA ASN A 51 8.83 2.66 -0.21
C ASN A 51 7.80 2.39 0.91
N GLN A 52 7.78 3.19 1.98
CA GLN A 52 6.73 3.10 3.01
C GLN A 52 5.35 3.48 2.46
N ILE A 53 5.29 4.43 1.52
CA ILE A 53 4.03 4.86 0.90
C ILE A 53 3.54 3.79 -0.07
N TYR A 54 4.42 3.29 -0.95
CA TYR A 54 4.09 2.19 -1.85
C TYR A 54 3.60 0.95 -1.09
N GLY A 55 4.31 0.54 -0.04
CA GLY A 55 3.91 -0.61 0.77
C GLY A 55 2.60 -0.39 1.55
N ALA A 56 2.22 0.85 1.87
CA ALA A 56 0.95 1.15 2.51
C ALA A 56 -0.22 1.11 1.51
N ASP A 57 -0.03 1.64 0.30
CA ASP A 57 -1.05 1.62 -0.76
C ASP A 57 -1.25 0.20 -1.32
N GLU A 58 -0.19 -0.59 -1.49
CA GLU A 58 -0.30 -2.02 -1.83
C GLU A 58 -1.09 -2.80 -0.79
N LYS A 59 -0.80 -2.60 0.50
CA LYS A 59 -1.57 -3.22 1.59
C LYS A 59 -3.02 -2.78 1.61
N ARG A 60 -3.30 -1.52 1.28
CA ARG A 60 -4.67 -1.00 1.16
C ARG A 60 -5.39 -1.62 -0.03
N ALA A 61 -4.73 -1.80 -1.17
CA ALA A 61 -5.28 -2.47 -2.34
C ALA A 61 -5.58 -3.96 -2.09
N LEU A 62 -4.77 -4.63 -1.27
CA LEU A 62 -4.95 -6.05 -0.90
C LEU A 62 -5.93 -6.28 0.28
N ALA A 63 -6.28 -5.24 1.03
CA ALA A 63 -7.21 -5.32 2.15
C ALA A 63 -8.61 -5.88 1.79
N PRO A 64 -9.29 -5.44 0.70
CA PRO A 64 -10.60 -5.98 0.33
C PRO A 64 -10.52 -7.46 -0.06
N PHE A 65 -9.48 -7.86 -0.79
CA PHE A 65 -9.26 -9.26 -1.19
C PHE A 65 -9.07 -10.18 0.03
N ASN A 66 -8.23 -9.77 0.99
CA ASN A 66 -8.02 -10.52 2.23
C ASN A 66 -9.29 -10.61 3.10
N GLN A 67 -10.16 -9.59 3.06
CA GLN A 67 -11.42 -9.62 3.78
C GLN A 67 -12.40 -10.64 3.17
N GLU A 68 -12.43 -10.75 1.85
CA GLU A 68 -13.27 -11.69 1.14
C GLU A 68 -12.82 -13.15 1.37
N GLU A 69 -11.51 -13.41 1.27
CA GLU A 69 -10.89 -14.69 1.64
C GLU A 69 -11.21 -15.09 3.08
N ARG A 70 -11.10 -14.15 4.03
CA ARG A 70 -11.47 -14.38 5.44
C ARG A 70 -12.95 -14.70 5.61
N ARG A 71 -13.84 -14.02 4.87
CA ARG A 71 -15.28 -14.29 4.90
C ARG A 71 -15.60 -15.69 4.35
N LYS A 72 -14.96 -16.12 3.25
CA LYS A 72 -15.13 -17.47 2.70
C LYS A 72 -14.69 -18.54 3.70
N ARG A 73 -13.49 -18.42 4.27
CA ARG A 73 -13.01 -19.33 5.33
C ARG A 73 -13.93 -19.34 6.56
N ALA A 74 -14.41 -18.17 6.99
CA ALA A 74 -15.33 -18.09 8.13
C ALA A 74 -16.64 -18.83 7.84
N ASN A 75 -17.19 -18.69 6.63
CA ASN A 75 -18.41 -19.40 6.23
C ASN A 75 -18.21 -20.92 6.16
N GLU A 76 -17.07 -21.39 5.65
CA GLU A 76 -16.72 -22.82 5.62
C GLU A 76 -16.62 -23.42 7.03
N ILE A 77 -15.93 -22.72 7.94
CA ILE A 77 -15.82 -23.13 9.35
C ILE A 77 -17.22 -23.19 9.99
N LEU A 78 -18.07 -22.20 9.72
CA LEU A 78 -19.41 -22.13 10.29
C LEU A 78 -20.32 -23.23 9.73
N ALA A 79 -20.16 -23.60 8.46
CA ALA A 79 -20.83 -24.74 7.84
C ALA A 79 -20.37 -26.07 8.47
N SER A 80 -19.07 -26.27 8.64
CA SER A 80 -18.49 -27.45 9.30
C SER A 80 -18.98 -27.58 10.75
N PHE A 81 -19.06 -26.47 11.49
CA PHE A 81 -19.56 -26.45 12.87
C PHE A 81 -21.05 -26.81 12.93
N ARG A 82 -21.87 -26.27 12.03
CA ARG A 82 -23.31 -26.62 11.93
C ARG A 82 -23.49 -28.11 11.65
N GLU A 83 -22.70 -28.67 10.75
CA GLU A 83 -22.75 -30.09 10.44
C GLU A 83 -22.35 -30.95 11.64
N MET A 84 -21.29 -30.58 12.36
CA MET A 84 -20.86 -31.27 13.58
C MET A 84 -21.95 -31.26 14.67
N VAL A 85 -22.59 -30.12 14.90
CA VAL A 85 -23.70 -30.00 15.86
C VAL A 85 -24.89 -30.84 15.43
N TYR A 86 -25.29 -30.79 14.15
CA TYR A 86 -26.38 -31.58 13.61
C TYR A 86 -26.15 -33.09 13.77
N ARG A 87 -24.93 -33.58 13.48
CA ARG A 87 -24.55 -34.97 13.71
C ARG A 87 -24.66 -35.35 15.19
N LYS A 88 -24.21 -34.48 16.10
CA LYS A 88 -24.25 -34.73 17.55
C LYS A 88 -25.67 -34.67 18.15
N THR A 89 -26.57 -33.87 17.59
CA THR A 89 -27.95 -33.73 18.08
C THR A 89 -28.91 -34.78 17.51
N LYS A 90 -28.70 -35.26 16.27
CA LYS A 90 -29.50 -36.35 15.69
C LYS A 90 -29.14 -37.76 16.20
N GLY A 91 -27.94 -37.98 16.72
CA GLY A 91 -27.54 -39.25 17.35
C GLY A 91 -28.01 -39.46 18.80
N LYS A 92 -28.94 -38.61 19.29
CA LYS A 92 -29.50 -38.69 20.66
C LYS A 92 -30.93 -39.23 20.73
N ARG A 93 -31.39 -39.92 19.68
CA ARG A 93 -32.62 -40.73 19.70
C ARG A 93 -32.29 -42.19 19.55
#